data_AF-A0A9C8A9X6-F1
#
_entry.id   AF-A0A9C8A9X6-F1
#
_cell.length_a   1.000
_cell.length_b   1.000
_cell.length_c   1.000
_cell.angle_alpha   90.00
_cell.angle_beta   90.00
_cell.angle_gamma   90.00
#
_symmetry.space_group_name_H-M   'P 1'
#
loop_
_entity.id
_entity.type
_entity.pdbx_description
1 polymer ?
#
loop_
_entity_poly.entity_id
_entity_poly.type
_entity_poly.pdbx_seq_one_letter_code
_entity_poly.pdbx_strand_id
1 'polypeptide(L)' 'MGSFTDIPGFKVGHAQDMDALTGCTVILCPLNTVGGVDQRGGAPGTRETDLLHPMHLVNQVTAV' A
#
# COMPACT_ATOMS: atom_id res chain seq x y z
N MET A 1 15.27 -16.11 -7.31
CA MET A 1 13.84 -16.02 -6.97
C MET A 1 13.73 -14.90 -5.96
N GLY A 2 12.87 -13.90 -6.18
CA GLY A 2 12.78 -12.72 -5.31
C GLY A 2 11.35 -12.51 -4.81
N SER A 3 11.22 -12.09 -3.56
CA SER A 3 9.98 -11.68 -2.90
C SER A 3 10.01 -10.19 -2.60
N PHE A 4 8.84 -9.56 -2.45
CA PHE A 4 8.75 -8.17 -1.97
C PHE A 4 9.43 -7.99 -0.61
N THR A 5 9.36 -9.00 0.25
CA THR A 5 9.97 -9.00 1.58
C THR A 5 11.49 -9.14 1.57
N ASP A 6 12.11 -9.33 0.40
CA ASP A 6 13.57 -9.28 0.29
C ASP A 6 14.09 -7.84 0.46
N ILE A 7 13.21 -6.84 0.34
CA ILE A 7 13.51 -5.44 0.67
C ILE A 7 13.51 -5.29 2.20
N PRO A 8 14.65 -4.97 2.84
CA PRO A 8 14.75 -4.93 4.29
C PRO A 8 13.74 -3.96 4.93
N GLY A 9 13.08 -4.43 5.99
CA GLY A 9 12.17 -3.61 6.81
C GLY A 9 10.71 -3.60 6.35
N PHE A 10 10.42 -3.92 5.09
CA PHE A 10 9.05 -4.10 4.61
C PHE A 10 8.47 -5.43 5.08
N LYS A 11 7.18 -5.43 5.43
CA LYS A 11 6.44 -6.64 5.82
C LYS A 11 5.14 -6.72 5.02
N VAL A 12 4.65 -7.94 4.80
CA VAL A 12 3.38 -8.20 4.12
C VAL A 12 2.48 -9.02 5.06
N GLY A 13 1.22 -8.61 5.18
CA GLY A 13 0.21 -9.31 5.96
C GLY A 13 -1.03 -9.61 5.11
N HIS A 14 -1.67 -10.75 5.38
CA HIS A 14 -2.89 -11.19 4.70
C HIS A 14 -3.94 -11.60 5.72
N ALA A 15 -5.19 -11.20 5.50
CA ALA A 15 -6.36 -11.69 6.24
C ALA A 15 -7.46 -12.05 5.24
N GLN A 16 -8.12 -13.18 5.44
CA GLN A 16 -9.05 -13.78 4.46
C GLN A 16 -10.27 -14.36 5.16
N ASP A 17 -11.43 -14.24 4.52
CA ASP A 17 -12.65 -14.96 4.85
C ASP A 17 -12.93 -15.93 3.68
N MET A 18 -12.82 -17.23 3.97
CA MET A 18 -12.94 -18.28 2.97
C MET A 18 -14.38 -18.57 2.58
N ASP A 19 -15.36 -18.28 3.44
CA ASP A 19 -16.78 -18.51 3.16
C ASP A 19 -17.33 -17.38 2.29
N ALA A 20 -16.93 -16.13 2.58
CA ALA A 20 -17.32 -14.96 1.82
C ALA A 20 -16.46 -14.70 0.58
N LEU A 21 -15.41 -15.50 0.35
CA LEU A 21 -14.45 -15.37 -0.76
C LEU A 21 -13.84 -13.97 -0.87
N THR A 22 -13.42 -13.41 0.27
CA THR A 22 -12.86 -12.05 0.35
C THR A 22 -11.63 -11.99 1.24
N GLY A 23 -10.91 -10.89 1.19
CA GLY A 23 -9.73 -10.67 2.03
C GLY A 23 -9.10 -9.32 1.84
N CYS A 24 -8.01 -9.09 2.59
CA CYS A 24 -7.21 -7.88 2.57
C CYS A 24 -5.73 -8.26 2.63
N THR A 25 -4.92 -7.53 1.88
CA THR A 25 -3.45 -7.58 1.96
C THR A 25 -2.97 -6.20 2.36
N VAL A 26 -2.02 -6.15 3.30
CA VAL A 26 -1.38 -4.92 3.74
C VAL A 26 0.12 -5.04 3.55
N ILE A 27 0.73 -4.00 3.01
CA ILE A 27 2.18 -3.79 3.05
C ILE A 27 2.47 -2.83 4.21
N LEU A 28 3.22 -3.29 5.21
CA LEU A 28 3.71 -2.45 6.29
C LEU A 28 5.10 -1.91 5.94
N CYS A 29 5.20 -0.59 5.86
CA CYS A 29 6.42 0.10 5.49
C CYS A 29 7.32 0.33 6.72
N PRO A 30 8.65 0.30 6.56
CA PRO A 30 9.56 0.80 7.60
C PRO A 30 9.37 2.31 7.81
N LEU A 31 9.87 2.83 8.93
CA LEU A 31 9.82 4.26 9.24
C LEU A 31 10.49 5.10 8.13
N ASN A 32 10.00 6.32 7.90
CA ASN A 32 10.49 7.24 6.88
C ASN A 32 10.34 6.78 5.42
N THR A 33 9.36 5.92 5.13
CA THR A 33 9.07 5.49 3.76
C THR A 33 8.28 6.56 3.01
N VAL A 34 8.80 7.00 1.86
CA VAL A 34 8.12 7.94 0.94
C VAL A 34 7.13 7.17 0.06
N GLY A 35 5.93 7.74 -0.14
CA GLY A 35 4.88 7.14 -0.98
C GLY A 35 4.52 7.98 -2.20
N GLY A 36 3.99 7.32 -3.23
CA GLY A 36 3.45 7.92 -4.45
C GLY A 36 2.49 6.95 -5.12
N VAL A 37 1.57 7.43 -5.95
CA VAL A 37 0.57 6.60 -6.64
C VAL A 37 0.36 7.04 -8.09
N ASP A 38 0.15 6.06 -8.96
CA ASP A 38 -0.24 6.25 -10.36
C ASP A 38 -1.48 5.39 -10.64
N GLN A 39 -2.60 6.05 -10.94
CA GLN A 39 -3.90 5.43 -11.17
C GLN A 39 -4.22 5.51 -12.67
N ARG A 40 -4.25 4.37 -13.35
CA ARG A 40 -4.35 4.30 -14.83
C ARG A 40 -5.70 3.85 -15.39
N GLY A 41 -6.54 3.23 -14.57
CA GLY A 41 -7.86 2.74 -14.99
C GLY A 41 -8.92 3.84 -15.14
N GLY A 42 -10.05 3.55 -15.78
CA GLY A 42 -11.14 4.53 -15.96
C GLY A 42 -12.15 4.61 -14.81
N ALA A 43 -12.19 3.60 -13.93
CA ALA A 43 -13.15 3.50 -12.83
C ALA A 43 -12.47 2.96 -11.54
N PRO A 44 -11.61 3.77 -10.89
CA PRO A 44 -10.89 3.34 -9.70
C PRO A 44 -11.79 3.26 -8.45
N GLY A 45 -11.49 2.30 -7.57
CA GLY A 45 -11.94 2.28 -6.19
C GLY A 45 -10.76 2.59 -5.28
N THR A 46 -10.51 3.87 -4.99
CA THR A 46 -9.33 4.32 -4.24
C THR A 46 -9.71 5.03 -2.96
N ARG A 47 -8.73 5.14 -2.06
CA ARG A 47 -8.80 5.92 -0.84
C ARG A 47 -7.47 6.66 -0.65
N GLU A 48 -7.52 7.89 -0.13
CA GLU A 48 -6.36 8.69 0.27
C GLU A 48 -5.33 9.03 -0.83
N THR A 49 -5.62 8.83 -2.12
CA THR A 49 -4.64 9.07 -3.19
C THR A 49 -4.17 10.51 -3.26
N ASP A 50 -5.02 11.48 -2.89
CA ASP A 50 -4.66 12.89 -2.85
C ASP A 50 -3.53 13.17 -1.85
N LEU A 51 -3.44 12.42 -0.74
CA LEU A 51 -2.36 12.61 0.24
C LEU A 51 -0.97 12.28 -0.33
N LEU A 52 -0.91 11.49 -1.40
CA LEU A 52 0.33 11.07 -2.06
C LEU A 52 0.79 12.05 -3.14
N HIS A 53 0.08 13.16 -3.34
CA HIS A 53 0.51 14.21 -4.25
C HIS A 53 1.75 14.94 -3.68
N PRO A 54 2.85 15.10 -4.43
CA PRO A 54 4.13 15.63 -3.91
C PRO A 54 4.07 17.04 -3.31
N MET A 55 3.04 17.82 -3.65
CA MET A 55 2.85 19.18 -3.13
C MET A 55 2.02 19.24 -1.83
N HIS A 56 1.54 18.10 -1.33
CA HIS A 56 0.72 18.05 -0.12
C HIS A 56 1.56 17.79 1.14
N LEU A 57 0.94 17.92 2.30
CA LEU A 57 1.61 17.94 3.60
C LEU A 57 2.23 16.59 3.99
N VAL A 58 1.56 15.49 3.64
CA VAL A 58 1.97 14.15 4.04
C VAL A 58 3.10 13.67 3.13
N ASN A 59 4.24 13.34 3.72
CA ASN A 59 5.46 12.96 3.00
C ASN A 59 5.89 11.50 3.26
N GLN A 60 5.18 10.78 4.14
CA GLN A 60 5.52 9.42 4.54
C GLN A 60 4.29 8.52 4.62
N VAL A 61 4.49 7.24 4.30
CA VAL A 61 3.46 6.19 4.36
C VAL A 61 3.92 5.09 5.30
N THR A 62 3.01 4.64 6.17
CA THR A 62 3.27 3.53 7.09
C THR A 62 2.67 2.21 6.62
N ALA A 63 1.57 2.28 5.85
CA ALA A 63 0.94 1.10 5.28
C ALA A 63 0.23 1.43 3.96
N VAL A 64 0.16 0.43 3.09
CA VAL A 64 -0.72 0.41 1.90
C VAL A 64 -1.60 -0.82 1.98
#